data_AF-A0A975VKP3-F1
#
_entry.id   AF-A0A975VKP3-F1
#
_cell.length_a   1.000
_cell.length_b   1.000
_cell.length_c   1.000
_cell.angle_alpha   90.00
_cell.angle_beta   90.00
_cell.angle_gamma   90.00
#
_symmetry.space_group_name_H-M   'P 1'
#
loop_
_entity.id
_entity.type
_entity.pdbx_description
1 polymer ?
#
loop_
_entity_poly.entity_id
_entity_poly.type
_entity_poly.pdbx_seq_one_letter_code
_entity_poly.pdbx_strand_id
1 'polypeptide(L)'
;MSRNQLPTGHDPLEGIGPNGAITTGAGRSNISQEFRSLLDKAIEHVNAANVAHSLYVYGSVATGTARVGSSDVDLVTIGLDAESARAVAATLTAAFPGLCRGAEIGPAQMSDYEGPSDEAYGNRVFLRHYCVHLTGPDVAAGLPAFPADTNAARGFNGDIGLRAERWRKELLDTTNPASLARRIARKTLFAVSGLVSIHDVTWTTDRIAAAHRWGGVRPHLAASLHTLIEWGGGQATPSRTEIQSALDGVVTDVVGDFKTRIGLWHQTRSNPRKPRAA
;
A
#
# COMPACT_ATOMS: atom_id res chain seq x y z
N MET A 1 35.78 2.61 2.47
CA MET A 1 34.54 3.39 2.62
C MET A 1 33.43 2.63 1.91
N SER A 2 32.79 1.71 2.65
CA SER A 2 31.78 0.80 2.07
C SER A 2 30.43 1.52 2.08
N ARG A 3 29.86 1.75 0.90
CA ARG A 3 28.47 2.23 0.77
C ARG A 3 27.57 1.08 1.24
N ASN A 4 27.02 1.21 2.45
CA ASN A 4 25.90 0.37 2.87
C ASN A 4 24.73 0.64 1.92
N GLN A 5 24.50 -0.29 0.99
CA GLN A 5 23.25 -0.41 0.24
C GLN A 5 22.12 -0.67 1.24
N LEU A 6 21.29 0.35 1.48
CA LEU A 6 20.01 0.17 2.15
C LEU A 6 19.10 -0.73 1.30
N PRO A 7 18.40 -1.71 1.88
CA PRO A 7 17.54 -2.59 1.11
C PRO A 7 16.19 -1.92 0.78
N THR A 8 15.80 -2.05 -0.50
CA THR A 8 14.43 -2.12 -1.07
C THR A 8 13.58 -0.85 -1.22
N GLY A 9 13.03 -0.67 -2.43
CA GLY A 9 11.71 -0.05 -2.70
C GLY A 9 11.54 1.46 -2.51
N HIS A 10 12.52 2.19 -1.97
CA HIS A 10 12.44 3.64 -1.85
C HIS A 10 12.43 4.30 -3.23
N ASP A 11 11.37 5.06 -3.50
CA ASP A 11 11.31 5.98 -4.63
C ASP A 11 12.09 7.26 -4.29
N PRO A 12 13.26 7.54 -4.91
CA PRO A 12 14.08 8.70 -4.57
C PRO A 12 13.44 10.04 -4.96
N LEU A 13 12.37 10.01 -5.76
CA LEU A 13 11.63 11.20 -6.20
C LEU A 13 10.36 11.43 -5.36
N GLU A 14 10.12 10.58 -4.37
CA GLU A 14 9.02 10.76 -3.42
C GLU A 14 9.28 11.96 -2.50
N GLY A 15 8.28 12.84 -2.39
CA GLY A 15 8.39 14.02 -1.53
C GLY A 15 7.29 15.05 -1.75
N ILE A 16 7.61 16.29 -1.40
CA ILE A 16 6.72 17.45 -1.56
C ILE A 16 7.27 18.36 -2.65
N GLY A 17 6.47 18.58 -3.70
CA GLY A 17 6.80 19.51 -4.77
C GLY A 17 6.69 20.98 -4.35
N PRO A 18 7.18 21.94 -5.17
CA PRO A 18 7.17 23.37 -4.83
C PRO A 18 5.79 23.96 -4.53
N ASN A 19 4.72 23.33 -5.02
CA ASN A 19 3.32 23.73 -4.79
C ASN A 19 2.67 23.01 -3.60
N GLY A 20 3.43 22.27 -2.79
CA GLY A 20 2.91 21.48 -1.66
C GLY A 20 2.25 20.16 -2.05
N ALA A 21 2.23 19.81 -3.34
CA ALA A 21 1.68 18.54 -3.80
C ALA A 21 2.64 17.37 -3.56
N ILE A 22 2.07 16.18 -3.39
CA ILE A 22 2.84 14.94 -3.42
C ILE A 22 3.51 14.81 -4.79
N THR A 23 4.78 14.41 -4.79
CA THR A 23 5.54 14.02 -5.99
C THR A 23 6.10 12.62 -5.81
N THR A 24 6.24 11.89 -6.91
CA THR A 24 6.86 10.56 -6.98
C THR A 24 7.61 10.40 -8.29
N GLY A 25 8.34 9.30 -8.43
CA GLY A 25 8.95 8.84 -9.67
C GLY A 25 8.01 8.01 -10.53
N ALA A 26 6.73 7.84 -10.18
CA ALA A 26 5.80 7.05 -10.99
C ALA A 26 5.59 7.70 -12.37
N GLY A 27 6.01 7.03 -13.44
CA GLY A 27 5.86 7.55 -14.79
C GLY A 27 6.18 6.53 -15.88
N ARG A 28 5.46 6.59 -17.01
CA ARG A 28 5.68 5.68 -18.16
C ARG A 28 7.12 5.70 -18.66
N SER A 29 7.79 6.85 -18.62
CA SER A 29 9.19 7.01 -19.04
C SER A 29 10.19 6.30 -18.12
N ASN A 30 9.80 6.02 -16.87
CA ASN A 30 10.67 5.39 -15.88
C ASN A 30 10.52 3.86 -15.87
N ILE A 31 9.53 3.31 -16.56
CA ILE A 31 9.36 1.86 -16.69
C ILE A 31 10.49 1.29 -17.56
N SER A 32 11.33 0.46 -16.94
CA SER A 32 12.46 -0.18 -17.60
C SER A 32 12.03 -1.15 -18.71
N GLN A 33 12.88 -1.32 -19.71
CA GLN A 33 12.59 -2.14 -20.90
C GLN A 33 12.32 -3.61 -20.54
N GLU A 34 12.99 -4.14 -19.52
CA GLU A 34 12.89 -5.54 -19.07
C GLU A 34 11.48 -5.92 -18.63
N PHE A 35 10.70 -4.97 -18.09
CA PHE A 35 9.35 -5.24 -17.61
C PHE A 35 8.26 -5.06 -18.68
N ARG A 36 8.59 -4.50 -19.86
CA ARG A 36 7.59 -4.18 -20.89
C ARG A 36 6.82 -5.40 -21.38
N SER A 37 7.51 -6.51 -21.68
CA SER A 37 6.85 -7.73 -22.15
C SER A 37 5.85 -8.30 -21.14
N LEU A 38 6.14 -8.18 -19.84
CA LEU A 38 5.21 -8.59 -18.79
C LEU A 38 3.98 -7.68 -18.74
N LEU A 39 4.19 -6.36 -18.83
CA LEU A 39 3.08 -5.40 -18.85
C LEU A 39 2.21 -5.54 -20.11
N ASP A 40 2.81 -5.78 -21.28
CA ASP A 40 2.08 -6.05 -22.52
C ASP A 40 1.22 -7.32 -22.38
N LYS A 41 1.76 -8.38 -21.75
CA LYS A 41 1.00 -9.60 -21.46
C LYS A 41 -0.11 -9.36 -20.46
N ALA A 42 0.10 -8.50 -19.46
CA ALA A 42 -0.93 -8.12 -18.50
C ALA A 42 -2.08 -7.37 -19.20
N ILE A 43 -1.74 -6.44 -20.10
CA ILE A 43 -2.70 -5.71 -20.95
C ILE A 43 -3.50 -6.69 -21.80
N GLU A 44 -2.85 -7.66 -22.47
CA GLU A 44 -3.52 -8.68 -23.29
C GLU A 44 -4.55 -9.48 -22.48
N HIS A 45 -4.14 -10.00 -21.32
CA HIS A 45 -5.01 -10.82 -20.48
C HIS A 45 -6.19 -10.04 -19.90
N VAL A 46 -5.96 -8.80 -19.47
CA VAL A 46 -7.00 -7.94 -18.93
C VAL A 46 -7.98 -7.48 -20.01
N ASN A 47 -7.47 -7.12 -21.20
CA ASN A 47 -8.31 -6.74 -22.35
C ASN A 47 -9.16 -7.90 -22.87
N ALA A 48 -8.74 -9.15 -22.65
CA ALA A 48 -9.53 -10.34 -23.00
C ALA A 48 -10.76 -10.54 -22.10
N ALA A 49 -10.85 -9.82 -20.97
CA ALA A 49 -12.05 -9.82 -20.14
C ALA A 49 -13.16 -9.02 -20.82
N ASN A 50 -14.32 -9.66 -21.05
CA ASN A 50 -15.49 -9.04 -21.68
C ASN A 50 -16.26 -8.09 -20.73
N VAL A 51 -15.55 -7.29 -19.94
CA VAL A 51 -16.10 -6.30 -19.00
C VAL A 51 -15.31 -5.00 -19.11
N ALA A 52 -15.95 -3.87 -18.80
CA ALA A 52 -15.24 -2.59 -18.74
C ALA A 52 -14.20 -2.63 -17.62
N HIS A 53 -12.97 -2.26 -17.94
CA HIS A 53 -11.86 -2.30 -17.00
C HIS A 53 -10.83 -1.21 -17.27
N SER A 54 -10.02 -0.92 -16.26
CA SER A 54 -8.79 -0.14 -16.35
C SER A 54 -7.66 -0.89 -15.67
N LEU A 55 -6.43 -0.71 -16.14
CA LEU A 55 -5.24 -1.33 -15.55
C LEU A 55 -4.14 -0.29 -15.34
N TYR A 56 -3.48 -0.36 -14.18
CA TYR A 56 -2.36 0.50 -13.82
C TYR A 56 -1.24 -0.34 -13.23
N VAL A 57 0.00 0.08 -13.43
CA VAL A 57 1.17 -0.40 -12.68
C VAL A 57 1.57 0.61 -11.62
N TYR A 58 2.02 0.14 -10.47
CA TYR A 58 2.55 0.98 -9.41
C TYR A 58 3.82 0.39 -8.81
N GLY A 59 4.31 0.98 -7.72
CA GLY A 59 5.46 0.47 -6.98
C GLY A 59 6.78 0.58 -7.74
N SER A 60 7.69 -0.38 -7.52
CA SER A 60 9.06 -0.28 -8.02
C SER A 60 9.15 -0.29 -9.55
N VAL A 61 8.21 -0.92 -10.26
CA VAL A 61 8.16 -0.93 -11.72
C VAL A 61 7.76 0.43 -12.26
N ALA A 62 6.72 1.05 -11.68
CA ALA A 62 6.25 2.37 -12.10
C ALA A 62 7.28 3.48 -11.84
N THR A 63 8.10 3.33 -10.79
CA THR A 63 9.14 4.30 -10.38
C THR A 63 10.51 4.04 -11.02
N GLY A 64 10.67 2.97 -11.80
CA GLY A 64 11.95 2.60 -12.41
C GLY A 64 13.01 2.07 -11.44
N THR A 65 12.61 1.70 -10.21
CA THR A 65 13.51 1.15 -9.18
C THR A 65 13.48 -0.38 -9.11
N ALA A 66 12.62 -1.02 -9.92
CA ALA A 66 12.49 -2.47 -9.95
C ALA A 66 13.78 -3.17 -10.38
N ARG A 67 14.10 -4.27 -9.72
CA ARG A 67 15.28 -5.11 -10.02
C ARG A 67 14.83 -6.48 -10.47
N VAL A 68 15.39 -6.94 -11.59
CA VAL A 68 15.13 -8.27 -12.15
C VAL A 68 15.35 -9.36 -11.08
N GLY A 69 14.40 -10.27 -10.98
CA GLY A 69 14.38 -11.40 -10.05
C GLY A 69 14.16 -11.05 -8.58
N SER A 70 14.17 -9.76 -8.22
CA SER A 70 14.15 -9.32 -6.80
C SER A 70 12.95 -8.44 -6.46
N SER A 71 12.33 -7.81 -7.45
CA SER A 71 11.12 -7.01 -7.30
C SER A 71 9.86 -7.80 -7.62
N ASP A 72 8.75 -7.40 -7.00
CA ASP A 72 7.40 -7.80 -7.43
C ASP A 72 6.94 -6.86 -8.56
N VAL A 73 5.96 -7.32 -9.34
CA VAL A 73 5.20 -6.45 -10.25
C VAL A 73 3.82 -6.20 -9.66
N ASP A 74 3.61 -4.98 -9.21
CA ASP A 74 2.37 -4.57 -8.56
C ASP A 74 1.46 -3.83 -9.54
N LEU A 75 0.26 -4.38 -9.74
CA LEU A 75 -0.76 -3.86 -10.63
C LEU A 75 -2.05 -3.63 -9.86
N VAL A 76 -2.85 -2.68 -10.30
CA VAL A 76 -4.23 -2.48 -9.83
C VAL A 76 -5.16 -2.43 -11.03
N THR A 77 -6.28 -3.13 -10.93
CA THR A 77 -7.34 -3.10 -11.92
C THR A 77 -8.60 -2.52 -11.33
N ILE A 78 -9.31 -1.71 -12.11
CA ILE A 78 -10.61 -1.16 -11.75
C ILE A 78 -11.64 -1.83 -12.67
N GLY A 79 -12.59 -2.57 -12.10
CA GLY A 79 -13.68 -3.22 -12.83
C GLY A 79 -13.57 -4.74 -12.94
N LEU A 80 -12.36 -5.32 -12.92
CA LEU A 80 -12.21 -6.78 -12.82
C LEU A 80 -12.49 -7.26 -11.40
N ASP A 81 -13.16 -8.41 -11.29
CA ASP A 81 -13.35 -9.07 -10.01
C ASP A 81 -12.04 -9.70 -9.48
N ALA A 82 -12.08 -10.06 -8.19
CA ALA A 82 -10.91 -10.59 -7.49
C ALA A 82 -10.47 -11.98 -8.00
N GLU A 83 -11.36 -12.76 -8.59
CA GLU A 83 -11.02 -14.08 -9.12
C GLU A 83 -10.26 -13.96 -10.43
N SER A 84 -10.78 -13.16 -11.35
CA SER A 84 -10.18 -12.83 -12.63
C SER A 84 -8.82 -12.15 -12.45
N ALA A 85 -8.72 -11.14 -11.57
CA ALA A 85 -7.46 -10.46 -11.28
C ALA A 85 -6.38 -11.44 -10.76
N ARG A 86 -6.76 -12.36 -9.87
CA ARG A 86 -5.84 -13.37 -9.33
C ARG A 86 -5.43 -14.40 -10.38
N ALA A 87 -6.34 -14.82 -11.24
CA ALA A 87 -6.04 -15.74 -12.33
C ALA A 87 -5.00 -15.12 -13.28
N VAL A 88 -5.18 -13.86 -13.68
CA VAL A 88 -4.21 -13.15 -14.53
C VAL A 88 -2.87 -12.99 -13.80
N ALA A 89 -2.86 -12.59 -12.53
CA ALA A 89 -1.63 -12.47 -11.73
C ALA A 89 -0.83 -13.80 -11.67
N ALA A 90 -1.53 -14.92 -11.49
CA ALA A 90 -0.93 -16.25 -11.49
C ALA A 90 -0.35 -16.62 -12.86
N THR A 91 -1.07 -16.32 -13.96
CA THR A 91 -0.57 -16.53 -15.33
C THR A 91 0.68 -15.71 -15.61
N LEU A 92 0.71 -14.43 -15.23
CA LEU A 92 1.88 -13.58 -15.39
C LEU A 92 3.07 -14.09 -14.59
N THR A 93 2.86 -14.48 -13.33
CA THR A 93 3.91 -15.04 -12.48
C THR A 93 4.52 -16.30 -13.09
N ALA A 94 3.69 -17.19 -13.65
CA ALA A 94 4.15 -18.41 -14.30
C ALA A 94 4.86 -18.15 -15.65
N ALA A 95 4.46 -17.13 -16.40
CA ALA A 95 5.00 -16.83 -17.73
C ALA A 95 6.37 -16.12 -17.70
N PHE A 96 6.71 -15.46 -16.59
CA PHE A 96 7.95 -14.68 -16.46
C PHE A 96 8.84 -15.14 -15.29
N PRO A 97 9.21 -16.44 -15.21
CA PRO A 97 10.06 -16.92 -14.14
C PRO A 97 11.42 -16.22 -14.17
N GLY A 98 11.84 -15.66 -13.04
CA GLY A 98 13.12 -14.97 -12.89
C GLY A 98 13.13 -13.48 -13.28
N LEU A 99 12.08 -12.97 -13.93
CA LEU A 99 11.96 -11.52 -14.17
C LEU A 99 11.57 -10.77 -12.90
N CYS A 100 10.64 -11.33 -12.13
CA CYS A 100 10.15 -10.81 -10.85
C CYS A 100 9.98 -11.96 -9.86
N ARG A 101 9.83 -11.65 -8.57
CA ARG A 101 9.43 -12.66 -7.57
C ARG A 101 7.99 -13.13 -7.79
N GLY A 102 7.13 -12.25 -8.29
CA GLY A 102 5.75 -12.52 -8.66
C GLY A 102 5.07 -11.26 -9.18
N ALA A 103 3.91 -11.46 -9.82
CA ALA A 103 2.99 -10.39 -10.16
C ALA A 103 1.77 -10.44 -9.25
N GLU A 104 1.32 -9.29 -8.78
CA GLU A 104 0.08 -9.14 -8.01
C GLU A 104 -0.84 -8.15 -8.71
N ILE A 105 -2.14 -8.48 -8.80
CA ILE A 105 -3.16 -7.56 -9.32
C ILE A 105 -4.19 -7.32 -8.23
N GLY A 106 -4.21 -6.10 -7.68
CA GLY A 106 -5.21 -5.64 -6.75
C GLY A 106 -6.54 -5.35 -7.46
N PRO A 107 -7.64 -6.03 -7.12
CA PRO A 107 -8.95 -5.69 -7.68
C PRO A 107 -9.54 -4.47 -6.97
N ALA A 108 -10.09 -3.54 -7.74
CA ALA A 108 -10.84 -2.38 -7.27
C ALA A 108 -12.08 -2.16 -8.14
N GLN A 109 -13.02 -1.37 -7.64
CA GLN A 109 -14.26 -0.99 -8.31
C GLN A 109 -14.33 0.53 -8.43
N MET A 110 -15.11 1.03 -9.39
CA MET A 110 -15.26 2.49 -9.59
C MET A 110 -15.75 3.19 -8.31
N SER A 111 -16.65 2.54 -7.57
CA SER A 111 -17.18 3.03 -6.30
C SER A 111 -16.10 3.29 -5.24
N ASP A 112 -14.93 2.64 -5.33
CA ASP A 112 -13.83 2.82 -4.38
C ASP A 112 -13.15 4.19 -4.54
N TYR A 113 -13.41 4.89 -5.65
CA TYR A 113 -12.83 6.20 -5.97
C TYR A 113 -13.88 7.33 -5.90
N GLU A 114 -15.13 7.01 -5.61
CA GLU A 114 -16.25 7.95 -5.62
C GLU A 114 -16.56 8.51 -4.22
N GLY A 115 -17.04 9.75 -4.18
CA GLY A 115 -17.53 10.39 -2.96
C GLY A 115 -16.45 10.93 -2.01
N PRO A 116 -16.89 11.50 -0.87
CA PRO A 116 -16.04 12.28 0.03
C PRO A 116 -15.40 11.47 1.16
N SER A 117 -15.47 10.13 1.14
CA SER A 117 -14.88 9.31 2.21
C SER A 117 -13.36 9.42 2.23
N ASP A 118 -12.77 9.23 3.41
CA ASP A 118 -11.31 9.21 3.56
C ASP A 118 -10.67 8.11 2.69
N GLU A 119 -11.31 6.94 2.62
CA GLU A 119 -10.87 5.83 1.76
C GLU A 119 -10.85 6.22 0.28
N ALA A 120 -11.94 6.79 -0.23
CA ALA A 120 -12.01 7.24 -1.62
C ALA A 120 -11.01 8.38 -1.91
N TYR A 121 -10.78 9.26 -0.95
CA TYR A 121 -9.73 10.27 -1.05
C TYR A 121 -8.34 9.63 -1.18
N GLY A 122 -7.99 8.69 -0.29
CA GLY A 122 -6.73 7.95 -0.34
C GLY A 122 -6.54 7.19 -1.66
N ASN A 123 -7.60 6.54 -2.15
CA ASN A 123 -7.57 5.82 -3.43
C ASN A 123 -7.31 6.75 -4.62
N ARG A 124 -7.88 7.97 -4.63
CA ARG A 124 -7.58 8.98 -5.66
C ARG A 124 -6.15 9.52 -5.55
N VAL A 125 -5.62 9.72 -4.34
CA VAL A 125 -4.22 10.10 -4.12
C VAL A 125 -3.29 9.02 -4.66
N PHE A 126 -3.55 7.75 -4.33
CA PHE A 126 -2.81 6.59 -4.83
C PHE A 126 -2.81 6.56 -6.36
N LEU A 127 -3.99 6.62 -6.97
CA LEU A 127 -4.11 6.55 -8.42
C LEU A 127 -3.42 7.71 -9.14
N ARG A 128 -3.53 8.93 -8.58
CA ARG A 128 -2.94 10.13 -9.19
C ARG A 128 -1.42 10.14 -9.13
N HIS A 129 -0.85 9.70 -8.01
CA HIS A 129 0.57 9.95 -7.71
C HIS A 129 1.43 8.69 -7.76
N TYR A 130 0.88 7.49 -7.59
CA TYR A 130 1.67 6.26 -7.50
C TYR A 130 1.42 5.29 -8.66
N CYS A 131 0.37 5.51 -9.44
CA CYS A 131 -0.04 4.64 -10.51
C CYS A 131 0.30 5.22 -11.89
N VAL A 132 0.73 4.34 -12.78
CA VAL A 132 0.90 4.60 -14.20
C VAL A 132 -0.18 3.83 -14.94
N HIS A 133 -1.10 4.55 -15.57
CA HIS A 133 -2.13 3.97 -16.42
C HIS A 133 -1.50 3.11 -17.52
N LEU A 134 -2.09 1.95 -17.83
CA LEU A 134 -1.64 1.03 -18.87
C LEU A 134 -2.67 0.92 -20.01
N THR A 135 -3.90 0.51 -19.70
CA THR A 135 -5.00 0.30 -20.66
C THR A 135 -6.37 0.57 -20.02
N GLY A 136 -7.39 0.81 -20.85
CA GLY A 136 -8.76 1.11 -20.45
C GLY A 136 -9.05 2.61 -20.28
N PRO A 137 -10.22 2.98 -19.74
CA PRO A 137 -10.50 4.35 -19.34
C PRO A 137 -9.56 4.79 -18.21
N ASP A 138 -8.97 5.97 -18.33
CA ASP A 138 -8.09 6.51 -17.29
C ASP A 138 -8.92 7.24 -16.21
N VAL A 139 -9.10 6.58 -15.07
CA VAL A 139 -9.82 7.08 -13.88
C VAL A 139 -9.01 8.15 -13.16
N ALA A 140 -7.68 8.19 -13.35
CA ALA A 140 -6.85 9.28 -12.85
C ALA A 140 -6.88 10.50 -13.77
N ALA A 141 -7.41 10.39 -14.99
CA ALA A 141 -7.49 11.52 -15.90
C ALA A 141 -8.38 12.62 -15.30
N GLY A 142 -7.81 13.81 -15.15
CA GLY A 142 -8.49 14.97 -14.58
C GLY A 142 -8.46 15.06 -13.05
N LEU A 143 -7.89 14.08 -12.34
CA LEU A 143 -7.64 14.23 -10.90
C LEU A 143 -6.62 15.36 -10.66
N PRO A 144 -6.86 16.26 -9.68
CA PRO A 144 -5.92 17.31 -9.35
C PRO A 144 -4.65 16.72 -8.73
N ALA A 145 -3.58 17.50 -8.68
CA ALA A 145 -2.47 17.17 -7.79
C ALA A 145 -2.94 17.29 -6.33
N PHE A 146 -2.78 16.22 -5.55
CA PHE A 146 -3.15 16.21 -4.15
C PHE A 146 -2.03 16.75 -3.25
N PRO A 147 -2.36 17.57 -2.23
CA PRO A 147 -1.40 18.06 -1.25
C PRO A 147 -0.83 16.92 -0.40
N ALA A 148 0.44 17.07 0.02
CA ALA A 148 1.07 16.22 1.01
C ALA A 148 0.63 16.63 2.43
N ASP A 149 -0.63 16.31 2.77
CA ASP A 149 -1.28 16.80 3.98
C ASP A 149 -1.89 15.68 4.83
N THR A 150 -2.51 16.07 5.95
CA THR A 150 -3.19 15.14 6.85
C THR A 150 -4.35 14.41 6.18
N ASN A 151 -4.99 14.97 5.16
CA ASN A 151 -6.08 14.30 4.44
C ASN A 151 -5.53 13.14 3.61
N ALA A 152 -4.41 13.33 2.92
CA ALA A 152 -3.74 12.26 2.19
C ALA A 152 -3.23 11.17 3.14
N ALA A 153 -2.57 11.56 4.24
CA ALA A 153 -2.09 10.59 5.23
C ALA A 153 -3.25 9.80 5.87
N ARG A 154 -4.35 10.47 6.22
CA ARG A 154 -5.59 9.85 6.70
C ARG A 154 -6.21 8.93 5.66
N GLY A 155 -6.25 9.34 4.40
CA GLY A 155 -6.79 8.52 3.32
C GLY A 155 -6.08 7.18 3.19
N PHE A 156 -4.75 7.17 3.28
CA PHE A 156 -3.97 5.92 3.24
C PHE A 156 -4.10 5.06 4.49
N ASN A 157 -4.16 5.67 5.68
CA ASN A 157 -3.84 4.96 6.93
C ASN A 157 -4.82 5.17 8.08
N GLY A 158 -5.90 5.94 7.88
CA GLY A 158 -6.90 6.20 8.91
C GLY A 158 -7.70 4.97 9.33
N ASP A 159 -7.65 3.86 8.58
CA ASP A 159 -8.25 2.58 8.95
C ASP A 159 -7.45 1.79 9.99
N ILE A 160 -6.25 2.23 10.38
CA ILE A 160 -5.35 1.47 11.27
C ILE A 160 -6.01 1.05 12.58
N GLY A 161 -6.88 1.89 13.17
CA GLY A 161 -7.64 1.55 14.37
C GLY A 161 -8.64 0.40 14.14
N LEU A 162 -9.40 0.46 13.04
CA LEU A 162 -10.35 -0.59 12.65
C LEU A 162 -9.63 -1.91 12.34
N ARG A 163 -8.45 -1.83 11.71
CA ARG A 163 -7.60 -2.99 11.42
C ARG A 163 -7.07 -3.63 12.70
N ALA A 164 -6.60 -2.84 13.66
CA ALA A 164 -6.13 -3.32 14.96
C ALA A 164 -7.21 -4.10 15.72
N GLU A 165 -8.45 -3.60 15.74
CA GLU A 165 -9.59 -4.31 16.33
C GLU A 165 -9.88 -5.64 15.63
N ARG A 166 -9.84 -5.65 14.28
CA ARG A 166 -10.05 -6.89 13.50
C ARG A 166 -8.96 -7.90 13.74
N TRP A 167 -7.69 -7.50 13.81
CA TRP A 167 -6.57 -8.39 14.06
C TRP A 167 -6.62 -9.03 15.46
N ARG A 168 -7.06 -8.29 16.49
CA ARG A 168 -7.26 -8.89 17.83
C ARG A 168 -8.28 -10.03 17.80
N LYS A 169 -9.38 -9.87 17.04
CA LYS A 169 -10.38 -10.94 16.85
C LYS A 169 -9.79 -12.09 16.03
N GLU A 170 -9.11 -11.78 14.94
CA GLU A 170 -8.51 -12.77 14.06
C GLU A 170 -7.41 -13.61 14.75
N LEU A 171 -6.67 -13.00 15.68
CA LEU A 171 -5.62 -13.68 16.44
C LEU A 171 -6.14 -14.83 17.29
N LEU A 172 -7.42 -14.84 17.67
CA LEU A 172 -8.02 -15.93 18.44
C LEU A 172 -8.08 -17.22 17.61
N ASP A 173 -8.44 -17.11 16.33
CA ASP A 173 -8.77 -18.25 15.48
C ASP A 173 -7.77 -18.53 14.35
N THR A 174 -6.78 -17.65 14.13
CA THR A 174 -5.88 -17.74 12.98
C THR A 174 -5.10 -19.06 12.94
N THR A 175 -5.20 -19.80 11.83
CA THR A 175 -4.35 -20.99 11.60
C THR A 175 -2.98 -20.63 11.01
N ASN A 176 -2.76 -19.35 10.68
CA ASN A 176 -1.51 -18.86 10.09
C ASN A 176 -1.03 -17.56 10.78
N PRO A 177 -0.47 -17.66 12.01
CA PRO A 177 0.03 -16.51 12.75
C PRO A 177 1.07 -15.69 11.99
N ALA A 178 1.96 -16.32 11.23
CA ALA A 178 2.97 -15.62 10.43
C ALA A 178 2.35 -14.72 9.35
N SER A 179 1.27 -15.17 8.69
CA SER A 179 0.53 -14.34 7.74
C SER A 179 -0.17 -13.16 8.42
N LEU A 180 -0.75 -13.37 9.60
CA LEU A 180 -1.35 -12.29 10.39
C LEU A 180 -0.30 -11.26 10.84
N ALA A 181 0.83 -11.71 11.38
CA ALA A 181 1.95 -10.85 11.77
C ALA A 181 2.46 -9.98 10.62
N ARG A 182 2.64 -10.56 9.43
CA ARG A 182 3.02 -9.81 8.21
C ARG A 182 2.04 -8.69 7.88
N ARG A 183 0.73 -8.94 7.98
CA ARG A 183 -0.29 -7.92 7.71
C ARG A 183 -0.29 -6.82 8.77
N ILE A 184 -0.21 -7.19 10.05
CA ILE A 184 -0.11 -6.24 11.17
C ILE A 184 1.10 -5.33 10.96
N ALA A 185 2.28 -5.93 10.75
CA ALA A 185 3.54 -5.22 10.55
C ALA A 185 3.48 -4.24 9.38
N ARG A 186 3.15 -4.73 8.17
CA ARG A 186 3.15 -3.89 6.96
C ARG A 186 2.21 -2.71 7.07
N LYS A 187 1.01 -2.91 7.63
CA LYS A 187 0.02 -1.83 7.76
C LYS A 187 0.35 -0.86 8.89
N THR A 188 0.91 -1.35 10.01
CA THR A 188 1.38 -0.49 11.11
C THR A 188 2.55 0.37 10.66
N LEU A 189 3.54 -0.20 9.98
CA LEU A 189 4.68 0.54 9.43
C LEU A 189 4.24 1.55 8.36
N PHE A 190 3.20 1.23 7.56
CA PHE A 190 2.64 2.19 6.61
C PHE A 190 1.94 3.37 7.31
N ALA A 191 1.25 3.13 8.42
CA ALA A 191 0.71 4.21 9.25
C ALA A 191 1.83 5.08 9.86
N VAL A 192 2.95 4.48 10.24
CA VAL A 192 4.14 5.20 10.72
C VAL A 192 4.75 6.11 9.63
N SER A 193 4.73 5.72 8.36
CA SER A 193 5.18 6.62 7.27
C SER A 193 4.28 7.85 7.13
N GLY A 194 2.97 7.70 7.34
CA GLY A 194 2.06 8.83 7.44
C GLY A 194 2.37 9.75 8.62
N LEU A 195 2.69 9.18 9.79
CA LEU A 195 3.11 9.95 10.97
C LEU A 195 4.37 10.76 10.71
N VAL A 196 5.39 10.15 10.09
CA VAL A 196 6.64 10.84 9.73
C VAL A 196 6.39 11.93 8.71
N SER A 197 5.59 11.66 7.66
CA SER A 197 5.25 12.65 6.64
C SER A 197 4.69 13.94 7.26
N ILE A 198 3.71 13.79 8.15
CA ILE A 198 3.10 14.95 8.81
C ILE A 198 4.01 15.60 9.86
N HIS A 199 4.72 14.80 10.66
CA HIS A 199 5.59 15.31 11.72
C HIS A 199 6.77 16.11 11.18
N ASP A 200 7.44 15.60 10.14
CA ASP A 200 8.65 16.20 9.57
C ASP A 200 8.33 17.18 8.42
N VAL A 201 7.05 17.41 8.11
CA VAL A 201 6.60 18.25 6.99
C VAL A 201 7.26 17.79 5.68
N THR A 202 7.18 16.49 5.45
CA THR A 202 7.70 15.78 4.27
C THR A 202 6.62 14.85 3.73
N TRP A 203 6.95 14.06 2.72
CA TRP A 203 6.07 12.99 2.25
C TRP A 203 6.87 11.73 1.98
N THR A 204 6.47 10.62 2.62
CA THR A 204 7.10 9.32 2.37
C THR A 204 6.15 8.14 2.62
N THR A 205 6.32 7.11 1.81
CA THR A 205 5.74 5.79 1.97
C THR A 205 6.79 4.71 2.27
N ASP A 206 8.07 5.10 2.40
CA ASP A 206 9.14 4.20 2.85
C ASP A 206 8.94 3.82 4.31
N ARG A 207 8.48 2.58 4.49
CA ARG A 207 8.14 1.99 5.79
C ARG A 207 9.36 1.79 6.69
N ILE A 208 10.53 1.47 6.12
CA ILE A 208 11.74 1.18 6.89
C ILE A 208 12.35 2.49 7.36
N ALA A 209 12.56 3.45 6.44
CA ALA A 209 13.08 4.76 6.79
C ALA A 209 12.16 5.47 7.80
N ALA A 210 10.84 5.41 7.59
CA ALA A 210 9.88 5.99 8.52
C ALA A 210 9.92 5.33 9.91
N ALA A 211 10.04 4.00 9.99
CA ALA A 211 10.13 3.30 11.26
C ALA A 211 11.39 3.68 12.05
N HIS A 212 12.54 3.80 11.38
CA HIS A 212 13.76 4.30 12.03
C HIS A 212 13.60 5.74 12.51
N ARG A 213 13.07 6.61 11.65
CA ARG A 213 12.84 8.03 11.99
C ARG A 213 11.88 8.17 13.16
N TRP A 214 10.77 7.46 13.15
CA TRP A 214 9.78 7.47 14.21
C TRP A 214 10.30 6.87 15.50
N GLY A 215 11.15 5.84 15.44
CA GLY A 215 11.89 5.34 16.61
C GLY A 215 12.75 6.42 17.26
N GLY A 216 13.30 7.37 16.50
CA GLY A 216 13.97 8.55 17.05
C GLY A 216 13.01 9.56 17.72
N VAL A 217 11.78 9.72 17.18
CA VAL A 217 10.72 10.56 17.77
C VAL A 217 10.08 9.90 19.01
N ARG A 218 10.05 8.58 19.04
CA ARG A 218 9.46 7.72 20.08
C ARG A 218 10.45 6.63 20.47
N PRO A 219 11.51 6.94 21.26
CA PRO A 219 12.56 5.97 21.59
C PRO A 219 12.06 4.66 22.20
N HIS A 220 10.99 4.70 23.00
CA HIS A 220 10.38 3.52 23.60
C HIS A 220 9.76 2.54 22.56
N LEU A 221 9.44 3.01 21.35
CA LEU A 221 8.91 2.18 20.26
C LEU A 221 9.99 1.61 19.34
N ALA A 222 11.23 2.10 19.41
CA ALA A 222 12.25 1.81 18.40
C ALA A 222 12.52 0.30 18.24
N ALA A 223 12.64 -0.43 19.35
CA ALA A 223 12.84 -1.88 19.31
C ALA A 223 11.64 -2.61 18.69
N SER A 224 10.41 -2.27 19.09
CA SER A 224 9.21 -2.90 18.56
C SER A 224 8.98 -2.57 17.09
N LEU A 225 9.30 -1.35 16.64
CA LEU A 225 9.26 -0.99 15.23
C LEU A 225 10.27 -1.80 14.40
N HIS A 226 11.46 -2.07 14.95
CA HIS A 226 12.43 -2.96 14.31
C HIS A 226 11.89 -4.39 14.17
N THR A 227 11.28 -4.94 15.22
CA THR A 227 10.59 -6.24 15.15
C THR A 227 9.51 -6.26 14.07
N LEU A 228 8.72 -5.20 13.92
CA LEU A 228 7.73 -5.12 12.84
C LEU A 228 8.39 -5.10 11.44
N ILE A 229 9.58 -4.53 11.28
CA ILE A 229 10.31 -4.59 9.99
C ILE A 229 10.63 -6.05 9.63
N GLU A 230 11.17 -6.82 10.58
CA GLU A 230 11.51 -8.24 10.37
C GLU A 230 10.26 -9.08 10.04
N TRP A 231 9.16 -8.82 10.75
CA TRP A 231 7.88 -9.46 10.48
C TRP A 231 7.39 -9.11 9.09
N GLY A 232 7.39 -7.83 8.71
CA GLY A 232 6.92 -7.34 7.41
C GLY A 232 7.70 -7.93 6.22
N GLY A 233 9.01 -8.15 6.39
CA GLY A 233 9.87 -8.80 5.41
C GLY A 233 9.71 -10.32 5.33
N GLY A 234 8.95 -10.93 6.25
CA GLY A 234 8.77 -12.39 6.32
C GLY A 234 9.99 -13.14 6.85
N GLN A 235 10.90 -12.45 7.54
CA GLN A 235 12.13 -13.03 8.10
C GLN A 235 11.88 -13.73 9.45
N ALA A 236 10.74 -13.44 10.10
CA ALA A 236 10.37 -13.99 11.39
C ALA A 236 8.99 -14.67 11.35
N THR A 237 8.81 -15.68 12.22
CA THR A 237 7.54 -16.38 12.43
C THR A 237 7.12 -16.22 13.90
N PRO A 238 6.53 -15.07 14.28
CA PRO A 238 6.21 -14.80 15.68
C PRO A 238 5.09 -15.71 16.18
N SER A 239 5.19 -16.06 17.46
CA SER A 239 4.16 -16.73 18.23
C SER A 239 2.92 -15.85 18.42
N ARG A 240 1.79 -16.46 18.78
CA ARG A 240 0.57 -15.71 19.10
C ARG A 240 0.78 -14.72 20.26
N THR A 241 1.60 -15.08 21.25
CA THR A 241 1.93 -14.23 22.39
C THR A 241 2.70 -12.98 21.97
N GLU A 242 3.66 -13.12 21.05
CA GLU A 242 4.39 -11.98 20.49
C GLU A 242 3.47 -11.08 19.67
N ILE A 243 2.58 -11.67 18.85
CA ILE A 243 1.58 -10.89 18.10
C ILE A 243 0.64 -10.14 19.04
N GLN A 244 0.16 -10.79 20.11
CA GLN A 244 -0.68 -10.14 21.13
C GLN A 244 0.06 -8.98 21.79
N SER A 245 1.32 -9.18 22.17
CA SER A 245 2.15 -8.14 22.77
C SER A 245 2.37 -6.95 21.82
N ALA A 246 2.58 -7.20 20.53
CA ALA A 246 2.67 -6.13 19.53
C ALA A 246 1.35 -5.38 19.35
N LEU A 247 0.21 -6.10 19.33
CA LEU A 247 -1.11 -5.51 19.25
C LEU A 247 -1.42 -4.62 20.46
N ASP A 248 -1.02 -5.03 21.66
CA ASP A 248 -1.31 -4.28 22.88
C ASP A 248 -0.30 -3.17 23.16
N GLY A 249 0.93 -3.30 22.68
CA GLY A 249 1.98 -2.27 22.73
C GLY A 249 2.04 -1.42 21.47
N VAL A 250 3.07 -1.64 20.64
CA VAL A 250 3.43 -0.75 19.51
C VAL A 250 2.28 -0.43 18.56
N VAL A 251 1.37 -1.36 18.28
CA VAL A 251 0.22 -1.10 17.41
C VAL A 251 -0.77 -0.14 18.08
N THR A 252 -1.06 -0.33 19.38
CA THR A 252 -1.90 0.60 20.16
C THR A 252 -1.29 2.00 20.19
N ASP A 253 0.02 2.10 20.42
CA ASP A 253 0.72 3.40 20.48
C ASP A 253 0.70 4.11 19.12
N VAL A 254 0.96 3.38 18.02
CA VAL A 254 0.86 3.94 16.66
C VAL A 254 -0.57 4.38 16.35
N VAL A 255 -1.60 3.60 16.72
CA VAL A 255 -3.01 4.00 16.56
C VAL A 255 -3.31 5.27 17.34
N GLY A 256 -2.81 5.39 18.58
CA GLY A 256 -2.98 6.57 19.43
C GLY A 256 -2.32 7.83 18.86
N ASP A 257 -1.07 7.71 18.42
CA ASP A 257 -0.34 8.79 17.75
C ASP A 257 -1.05 9.20 16.44
N PHE A 258 -1.51 8.23 15.63
CA PHE A 258 -2.22 8.49 14.38
C PHE A 258 -3.55 9.22 14.61
N LYS A 259 -4.34 8.75 15.58
CA LYS A 259 -5.60 9.38 15.97
C LYS A 259 -5.40 10.84 16.41
N THR A 260 -4.33 11.11 17.16
CA THR A 260 -4.08 12.44 17.75
C THR A 260 -3.51 13.42 16.72
N ARG A 261 -2.61 12.96 15.85
CA ARG A 261 -1.85 13.83 14.93
C ARG A 261 -2.48 13.98 13.55
N ILE A 262 -3.21 12.96 13.09
CA ILE A 262 -3.75 12.90 11.72
C ILE A 262 -5.28 12.72 11.74
N GLY A 263 -5.79 11.91 12.66
CA GLY A 263 -7.18 11.48 12.72
C GLY A 263 -7.40 10.13 12.04
N LEU A 264 -8.26 9.30 12.61
CA LEU A 264 -8.69 8.03 12.02
C LEU A 264 -9.82 8.26 11.03
N TRP A 265 -10.10 7.27 10.16
CA TRP A 265 -11.29 7.32 9.31
C TRP A 265 -12.53 7.54 10.15
N HIS A 266 -13.40 8.43 9.68
CA HIS A 266 -14.71 8.58 10.28
C HIS A 266 -15.45 7.24 10.21
N GLN A 267 -15.87 6.69 11.36
CA GLN A 267 -16.82 5.59 11.35
C GLN A 267 -18.12 6.13 10.76
N THR A 268 -18.34 5.91 9.46
CA THR A 268 -19.66 6.02 8.89
C THR A 268 -20.51 5.02 9.65
N ARG A 269 -21.42 5.52 10.50
CA ARG A 269 -22.49 4.70 11.07
C ARG A 269 -23.08 3.94 9.90
N SER A 270 -22.97 2.62 9.92
CA SER A 270 -23.59 1.75 8.92
C SER A 270 -25.05 2.17 8.80
N ASN A 271 -25.42 2.78 7.68
CA ASN A 271 -26.82 2.98 7.36
C ASN A 271 -27.44 1.57 7.36
N PRO A 272 -28.51 1.29 8.13
CA PRO A 272 -29.11 -0.03 8.13
C PRO A 272 -29.45 -0.38 6.68
N ARG A 273 -28.93 -1.52 6.22
CA ARG A 273 -29.21 -2.08 4.89
C ARG A 273 -30.71 -1.92 4.63
N LYS A 274 -31.07 -1.17 3.58
CA LYS A 274 -32.42 -1.27 3.01
C LYS A 274 -32.64 -2.76 2.68
N PRO A 275 -33.81 -3.33 3.01
CA PRO A 275 -34.10 -4.71 2.68
C PRO A 275 -33.96 -4.89 1.17
N ARG A 276 -33.31 -5.99 0.76
CA ARG A 276 -33.41 -6.46 -0.63
C ARG A 276 -34.89 -6.70 -0.91
N ALA A 277 -35.43 -6.02 -1.90
CA ALA A 277 -36.72 -6.37 -2.47
C ALA A 277 -36.63 -7.78 -3.09
N ALA A 278 -37.75 -8.49 -3.00
CA ALA A 278 -38.01 -9.90 -3.28
C ALA A 278 -37.24 -10.52 -4.45
#